data_AF-A0A924DDP1-F1
#
_entry.id   AF-A0A924DDP1-F1
#
_cell.length_a   1.000
_cell.length_b   1.000
_cell.length_c   1.000
_cell.angle_alpha   90.00
_cell.angle_beta   90.00
_cell.angle_gamma   90.00
#
_symmetry.space_group_name_H-M   'P 1'
#
loop_
_entity.id
_entity.type
_entity.pdbx_description
1 polymer ?
#
loop_
_entity_poly.entity_id
_entity_poly.type
_entity_poly.pdbx_seq_one_letter_code
_entity_poly.pdbx_strand_id
1 'polypeptide(L)'
;MSFCPPEIMESRIDRVPLIAQAYDYRMIVLGAWGCGAFRNDPVAVSKLFRKAILEKFLGNFEEIVFAISDWSPDRRFLTPFQHEFETAIALPPHK
;
A
#
# COMPACT_ATOMS: atom_id res chain seq x y z
N MET A 1 -8.95 -12.03 20.22
CA MET A 1 -8.04 -11.52 19.17
C MET A 1 -8.88 -11.21 17.96
N SER A 2 -9.12 -9.94 17.68
CA SER A 2 -9.99 -9.49 16.59
C SER A 2 -9.27 -9.70 15.26
N PHE A 3 -9.54 -10.82 14.59
CA PHE A 3 -9.09 -11.08 13.24
C PHE A 3 -9.96 -10.23 12.30
N CYS A 4 -9.41 -9.18 11.69
CA CYS A 4 -10.08 -8.56 10.55
C CYS A 4 -9.92 -9.55 9.39
N PRO A 5 -11.02 -10.10 8.84
CA PRO A 5 -10.92 -10.99 7.69
C PRO A 5 -10.13 -10.32 6.56
N PRO A 6 -9.17 -11.00 5.91
CA PRO A 6 -8.29 -10.41 4.90
C PRO A 6 -9.05 -9.67 3.79
N GLU A 7 -10.19 -10.23 3.40
CA GLU A 7 -11.17 -9.69 2.45
C GLU A 7 -11.69 -8.28 2.80
N ILE A 8 -11.87 -7.97 4.10
CA ILE A 8 -12.32 -6.64 4.53
C ILE A 8 -11.20 -5.61 4.34
N MET A 9 -9.97 -5.96 4.73
CA MET A 9 -8.83 -5.06 4.54
C MET A 9 -8.49 -4.87 3.08
N GLU A 10 -8.59 -5.92 2.26
CA GLU A 10 -8.40 -5.85 0.82
C GLU A 10 -9.41 -4.89 0.17
N SER A 11 -10.72 -5.07 0.44
CA SER A 11 -11.76 -4.16 -0.07
C SER A 11 -11.53 -2.71 0.37
N ARG A 12 -11.01 -2.51 1.58
CA ARG A 12 -10.69 -1.19 2.11
C ARG A 12 -9.48 -0.57 1.39
N ILE A 13 -8.46 -1.37 1.09
CA ILE A 13 -7.21 -0.91 0.44
C ILE A 13 -7.51 -0.39 -0.96
N ASP A 14 -8.45 -1.00 -1.68
CA ASP A 14 -8.83 -0.57 -3.02
C ASP A 14 -9.47 0.82 -3.04
N ARG A 15 -10.18 1.24 -1.99
CA ARG A 15 -11.05 2.42 -2.04
C ARG A 15 -10.28 3.71 -2.28
N VAL A 16 -9.15 3.90 -1.61
CA VAL A 16 -8.40 5.15 -1.69
C VAL A 16 -7.76 5.34 -3.07
N PRO A 17 -7.03 4.35 -3.63
CA PRO A 17 -6.53 4.43 -5.00
C PRO A 17 -7.64 4.53 -6.04
N LEU A 18 -8.77 3.82 -5.85
CA LEU A 18 -9.91 3.89 -6.77
C LEU A 18 -10.53 5.29 -6.82
N ILE A 19 -10.67 5.96 -5.67
CA ILE A 19 -11.11 7.35 -5.63
C ILE A 19 -10.07 8.25 -6.30
N ALA A 20 -8.78 8.09 -5.99
CA ALA A 20 -7.72 8.90 -6.60
C ALA A 20 -7.71 8.77 -8.13
N GLN A 21 -7.87 7.55 -8.66
CA GLN A 21 -8.03 7.29 -10.08
C GLN A 21 -9.26 7.98 -10.67
N ALA A 22 -10.42 7.90 -9.99
CA ALA A 22 -11.66 8.48 -10.49
C ALA A 22 -11.64 10.02 -10.62
N TYR A 23 -10.70 10.68 -9.94
CA TYR A 23 -10.48 12.13 -10.01
C TYR A 23 -9.16 12.48 -10.73
N ASP A 24 -8.58 11.55 -11.50
CA ASP A 24 -7.37 11.76 -12.31
C ASP A 24 -6.13 12.25 -11.52
N TYR A 25 -6.03 11.87 -10.24
CA TYR A 25 -4.80 12.10 -9.50
C TYR A 25 -3.69 11.17 -10.01
N ARG A 26 -2.59 11.77 -10.46
CA ARG A 26 -1.45 11.04 -11.03
C ARG A 26 -0.43 10.58 -10.00
N MET A 27 -0.45 11.15 -8.80
CA MET A 27 0.46 10.81 -7.70
C MET A 27 -0.33 10.54 -6.42
N ILE A 28 0.09 9.57 -5.64
CA ILE A 28 -0.56 9.22 -4.38
C ILE A 28 0.45 8.90 -3.28
N VAL A 29 0.21 9.44 -2.09
CA VAL A 29 0.99 9.14 -0.88
C VAL A 29 0.15 8.27 0.05
N LEU A 30 0.68 7.10 0.37
CA LEU A 30 0.10 6.07 1.24
C LEU A 30 1.00 5.84 2.47
N GLY A 31 0.66 4.85 3.29
CA GLY A 31 1.47 4.47 4.46
C GLY A 31 1.09 3.10 5.03
N ALA A 32 1.66 2.77 6.19
CA ALA A 32 1.46 1.50 6.89
C ALA A 32 0.06 1.41 7.53
N TRP A 33 -0.96 1.25 6.69
CA TRP A 33 -2.35 1.50 7.08
C TRP A 33 -2.86 0.59 8.20
N GLY A 34 -3.16 1.21 9.34
CA GLY A 34 -3.67 0.52 10.53
C GLY A 34 -2.63 -0.33 11.27
N CYS A 35 -1.34 -0.28 10.91
CA CYS A 35 -0.31 -1.11 11.53
C CYS A 35 0.06 -0.65 12.96
N GLY A 36 -0.26 0.59 13.33
CA GLY A 36 -0.03 1.16 14.66
C GLY A 36 -1.14 0.81 15.67
N ALA A 37 -1.94 1.80 16.05
CA ALA A 37 -2.97 1.65 17.09
C ALA A 37 -4.00 0.53 16.79
N PHE A 38 -4.30 0.30 15.50
CA PHE A 38 -5.23 -0.75 15.07
C PHE A 38 -4.60 -2.14 14.93
N ARG A 39 -3.27 -2.24 15.10
CA ARG A 39 -2.53 -3.51 15.18
C ARG A 39 -2.72 -4.43 13.97
N ASN A 40 -2.94 -3.88 12.77
CA ASN A 40 -2.83 -4.67 11.56
C ASN A 40 -1.39 -5.18 11.40
N ASP A 41 -1.24 -6.40 10.87
CA ASP A 41 0.08 -6.93 10.55
C ASP A 41 0.69 -6.17 9.35
N PRO A 42 1.83 -5.47 9.51
CA PRO A 42 2.45 -4.71 8.43
C PRO A 42 2.87 -5.58 7.24
N VAL A 43 3.19 -6.87 7.46
CA VAL A 43 3.52 -7.80 6.37
C VAL A 43 2.27 -8.14 5.55
N ALA A 44 1.15 -8.41 6.21
CA ALA A 44 -0.12 -8.64 5.51
C ALA A 44 -0.58 -7.40 4.72
N VAL A 45 -0.48 -6.21 5.33
CA VAL A 45 -0.91 -4.95 4.70
C VAL A 45 -0.02 -4.61 3.50
N SER A 46 1.30 -4.75 3.59
CA SER A 46 2.21 -4.46 2.47
C SER A 46 1.93 -5.38 1.26
N LYS A 47 1.69 -6.67 1.50
CA LYS A 47 1.29 -7.64 0.47
C LYS A 47 -0.04 -7.29 -0.20
N LEU A 48 -1.04 -6.88 0.58
CA LEU A 48 -2.33 -6.46 0.04
C LEU A 48 -2.21 -5.21 -0.84
N PHE A 49 -1.39 -4.23 -0.43
CA PHE A 49 -1.10 -3.08 -1.29
C PHE A 49 -0.39 -3.49 -2.58
N ARG A 50 0.65 -4.35 -2.50
CA ARG A 50 1.35 -4.85 -3.68
C ARG A 50 0.41 -5.54 -4.65
N LYS A 51 -0.46 -6.41 -4.14
CA LYS A 51 -1.50 -7.09 -4.92
C LYS A 51 -2.42 -6.07 -5.62
N ALA A 52 -2.99 -5.13 -4.87
CA ALA A 52 -3.90 -4.13 -5.43
C ALA A 52 -3.23 -3.29 -6.52
N ILE A 53 -1.97 -2.86 -6.31
CA ILE A 53 -1.22 -2.10 -7.29
C ILE A 53 -0.99 -2.91 -8.57
N LEU A 54 -0.50 -4.15 -8.45
CA LEU A 54 -0.19 -4.99 -9.61
C LEU A 54 -1.42 -5.43 -10.39
N GLU A 55 -2.54 -5.71 -9.70
CA GLU A 55 -3.74 -6.27 -10.34
C GLU A 55 -4.73 -5.20 -10.83
N LYS A 56 -4.80 -4.05 -10.17
CA LYS A 56 -5.88 -3.06 -10.39
C LYS A 56 -5.41 -1.68 -10.78
N PHE A 57 -4.22 -1.27 -10.34
CA PHE A 57 -3.76 0.12 -10.46
C PHE A 57 -2.42 0.27 -11.18
N LEU A 58 -1.97 -0.77 -11.89
CA LEU A 58 -0.68 -0.75 -12.58
C LEU A 58 -0.75 0.23 -13.76
N GLY A 59 0.10 1.27 -13.71
CA GLY A 59 0.15 2.33 -14.72
C GLY A 59 -0.90 3.44 -14.53
N ASN A 60 -1.75 3.36 -13.51
CA ASN A 60 -2.74 4.39 -13.18
C ASN A 60 -2.13 5.63 -12.53
N PHE A 61 -1.02 5.46 -11.81
CA PHE A 61 -0.29 6.53 -11.15
C PHE A 61 1.11 6.62 -11.76
N GLU A 62 1.61 7.86 -11.92
CA GLU A 62 3.00 8.18 -12.22
C GLU A 62 3.89 7.84 -11.03
N GLU A 63 3.40 8.07 -9.80
CA GLU A 63 4.15 7.84 -8.59
C GLU A 63 3.25 7.38 -7.44
N ILE A 64 3.70 6.34 -6.72
CA ILE A 64 3.08 5.85 -5.49
C ILE A 64 4.16 5.87 -4.41
N VAL A 65 3.97 6.72 -3.40
CA VAL A 65 4.90 6.87 -2.28
C VAL A 65 4.30 6.26 -1.02
N PHE A 66 5.02 5.36 -0.34
CA PHE A 66 4.66 4.91 1.00
C PHE A 66 5.43 5.72 2.05
N ALA A 67 4.82 6.78 2.57
CA ALA A 67 5.40 7.64 3.61
C ALA A 67 5.20 7.01 5.00
N ILE A 68 6.14 6.16 5.42
CA ILE A 68 6.06 5.41 6.68
C ILE A 68 7.03 6.00 7.71
N SER A 69 6.49 6.78 8.64
CA SER A 69 7.23 7.24 9.81
C SER A 69 7.37 6.11 10.83
N ASP A 70 8.57 5.54 10.92
CA ASP A 70 8.84 4.42 11.81
C ASP A 70 10.08 4.68 12.68
N TRP A 71 9.83 4.92 13.96
CA TRP A 71 10.86 5.22 14.96
C TRP A 71 11.28 3.98 15.76
N SER A 72 10.76 2.79 15.42
CA SER A 72 11.17 1.57 16.11
C SER A 72 12.61 1.20 15.74
N PRO A 73 13.40 0.64 16.67
CA PRO A 73 14.79 0.26 16.39
C PRO A 73 14.93 -0.71 15.22
N ASP A 74 13.94 -1.59 15.06
CA ASP A 74 13.84 -2.64 14.04
C ASP A 74 13.10 -2.22 12.77
N ARG A 75 12.63 -0.97 12.68
CA ARG A 75 11.84 -0.46 11.54
C ARG A 75 10.68 -1.40 11.20
N ARG A 76 9.89 -1.78 12.22
CA ARG A 76 8.85 -2.82 12.17
C ARG A 76 7.73 -2.57 11.14
N PHE A 77 7.48 -1.31 10.79
CA PHE A 77 6.48 -0.90 9.82
C PHE A 77 7.09 -0.60 8.46
N LEU A 78 8.29 -0.02 8.42
CA LEU A 78 8.95 0.37 7.17
C LEU A 78 9.51 -0.85 6.42
N THR A 79 10.20 -1.75 7.13
CA THR A 79 10.90 -2.90 6.54
C THR A 79 9.98 -3.80 5.69
N PRO A 80 8.75 -4.16 6.13
CA PRO A 80 7.86 -4.99 5.31
C PRO A 80 7.43 -4.33 4.00
N PHE A 81 7.29 -3.01 3.96
CA PHE A 81 6.97 -2.29 2.73
C PHE A 81 8.21 -2.16 1.85
N GLN A 82 9.38 -1.90 2.43
CA GLN A 82 10.63 -1.91 1.67
C GLN A 82 10.81 -3.25 0.96
N HIS A 83 10.64 -4.37 1.66
CA HIS A 83 10.79 -5.70 1.07
C HIS A 83 9.80 -5.96 -0.09
N GLU A 84 8.53 -5.60 0.07
CA GLU A 84 7.52 -5.80 -0.98
C GLU A 84 7.71 -4.89 -2.20
N PHE A 85 8.44 -3.77 -2.08
CA PHE A 85 8.62 -2.78 -3.15
C PHE A 85 10.09 -2.50 -3.50
N GLU A 86 11.03 -3.31 -2.99
CA GLU A 86 12.49 -3.12 -3.12
C GLU A 86 12.98 -3.20 -4.56
N THR A 87 12.27 -3.98 -5.38
CA THR A 87 12.47 -3.99 -6.82
C THR A 87 11.55 -2.95 -7.42
N ALA A 88 12.13 -1.93 -8.06
CA ALA A 88 11.36 -0.98 -8.86
C ALA A 88 10.43 -1.76 -9.78
N ILE A 89 9.12 -1.62 -9.56
CA ILE A 89 8.14 -2.09 -10.53
C ILE A 89 8.34 -1.16 -11.71
N ALA A 90 8.94 -1.66 -12.80
CA ALA A 90 9.01 -0.92 -14.04
C ALA A 90 7.57 -0.63 -14.46
N LEU A 91 7.14 0.61 -14.26
CA LEU A 91 5.82 1.04 -14.70
C LEU A 91 5.87 1.08 -16.23
N PRO A 92 4.91 0.46 -16.93
CA PRO A 92 4.78 0.66 -18.36
C PRO A 92 4.63 2.17 -18.65
N PRO A 93 5.13 2.66 -19.80
CA PRO A 93 4.97 4.05 -20.16
C PRO A 93 3.48 4.43 -20.14
N HIS A 94 3.19 5.60 -19.56
CA HIS A 94 1.84 6.14 -19.48
C HIS A 94 1.24 6.28 -20.88
N LYS A 95 -0.07 6.05 -21.00
CA LYS A 95 -0.84 6.34 -22.24
C LYS A 95 -1.03 7.82 -22.44
#